data_AF-A0A9D9NYH2-F1
#
_entry.id   AF-A0A9D9NYH2-F1
#
_cell.length_a   1.000
_cell.length_b   1.000
_cell.length_c   1.000
_cell.angle_alpha   90.00
_cell.angle_beta   90.00
_cell.angle_gamma   90.00
#
_symmetry.space_group_name_H-M   'P 1'
#
loop_
_entity.id
_entity.type
_entity.pdbx_description
1 polymer ?
#
loop_
_entity_poly.entity_id
_entity_poly.type
_entity_poly.pdbx_seq_one_letter_code
_entity_poly.pdbx_strand_id
1 'polypeptide(L)' 'SRASDAALALVDYLLSEPAQRYFAEQTFEYPLLEGVPAHPNLSPLASLNPPALDLSDLDDLKGTLALLQEVGLL' A
#
# COMPACT_ATOMS: atom_id res chain seq x y z
N SER A 1 9.02 -0.08 -25.16
CA SER A 1 10.48 0.06 -25.33
C SER A 1 11.16 -0.95 -24.39
N ARG A 2 12.47 -1.23 -24.49
CA ARG A 2 13.13 -2.12 -23.51
C ARG A 2 12.94 -1.68 -22.04
N ALA A 3 12.77 -0.38 -21.80
CA ALA A 3 12.47 0.15 -20.49
C ALA A 3 11.06 -0.24 -20.00
N SER A 4 10.08 -0.33 -20.90
CA SER A 4 8.73 -0.83 -20.57
C SER A 4 8.75 -2.30 -20.14
N ASP A 5 9.51 -3.15 -20.84
CA ASP A 5 9.59 -4.58 -20.52
C ASP A 5 10.26 -4.82 -19.16
N ALA A 6 11.34 -4.07 -18.87
CA ALA A 6 12.00 -4.13 -17.56
C ALA A 6 11.11 -3.60 -16.43
N ALA A 7 10.30 -2.56 -16.67
CA ALA A 7 9.36 -2.05 -15.68
C ALA A 7 8.28 -3.08 -15.34
N LEU A 8 7.74 -3.79 -16.34
CA LEU A 8 6.77 -4.87 -16.12
C LEU A 8 7.40 -6.02 -15.33
N ALA A 9 8.61 -6.46 -15.71
CA ALA A 9 9.33 -7.52 -14.98
C ALA A 9 9.60 -7.15 -13.50
N LEU A 10 9.84 -5.86 -13.22
CA LEU A 10 9.98 -5.39 -11.84
C LEU A 10 8.65 -5.48 -11.08
N VAL A 11 7.53 -5.08 -11.68
CA VAL A 11 6.20 -5.21 -11.05
C VAL A 11 5.90 -6.68 -10.76
N ASP A 12 6.16 -7.57 -11.72
CA ASP A 12 5.97 -9.01 -11.54
C ASP A 12 6.82 -9.55 -10.38
N TYR A 13 8.06 -9.08 -10.25
CA TYR A 13 8.91 -9.43 -9.12
C TYR A 13 8.34 -8.92 -7.78
N LEU A 14 7.85 -7.67 -7.72
CA LEU A 14 7.27 -7.12 -6.49
C LEU A 14 6.01 -7.89 -6.03
N LEU A 15 5.27 -8.48 -6.97
CA LEU A 15 4.10 -9.33 -6.69
C LEU A 15 4.46 -10.80 -6.41
N SER A 16 5.72 -11.19 -6.54
CA SER A 16 6.18 -12.55 -6.25
C SER A 16 6.24 -12.85 -4.74
N GLU A 17 6.12 -14.13 -4.37
CA GLU A 17 6.19 -14.55 -2.96
C GLU A 17 7.46 -14.06 -2.23
N PRO A 18 8.68 -14.14 -2.80
CA PRO A 18 9.87 -13.62 -2.13
C PRO A 18 9.79 -12.13 -1.76
N ALA A 19 9.28 -11.29 -2.67
CA ALA A 19 9.13 -9.86 -2.43
C ALA A 19 8.02 -9.59 -1.40
N GLN A 20 6.87 -10.26 -1.53
CA GLN A 20 5.75 -10.11 -0.60
C GLN A 20 6.13 -10.55 0.83
N ARG A 21 6.90 -11.63 0.98
CA ARG A 21 7.48 -12.03 2.28
C ARG A 21 8.41 -10.98 2.85
N TYR A 22 9.28 -10.39 2.03
CA TYR A 22 10.17 -9.32 2.47
C TYR A 22 9.40 -8.13 3.06
N PHE A 23 8.37 -7.62 2.37
CA PHE A 23 7.56 -6.51 2.87
C PHE A 23 6.77 -6.91 4.14
N ALA A 24 6.18 -8.10 4.18
CA ALA A 24 5.49 -8.58 5.37
C ALA A 24 6.43 -8.66 6.59
N GLU A 25 7.65 -9.19 6.42
CA GLU A 25 8.57 -9.47 7.53
C GLU A 25 9.41 -8.25 7.94
N GLN A 26 9.82 -7.40 6.99
CA GLN A 26 10.77 -6.30 7.23
C GLN A 26 10.08 -4.95 7.36
N THR A 27 8.96 -4.73 6.66
CA THR A 27 8.24 -3.44 6.67
C THR A 27 6.87 -3.50 7.35
N PHE A 28 6.44 -4.69 7.79
CA PHE A 28 5.19 -4.90 8.50
C PHE A 28 3.98 -4.47 7.66
N GLU A 29 4.05 -4.67 6.35
CA GLU A 29 2.93 -4.43 5.43
C GLU A 29 2.03 -5.67 5.31
N TYR A 30 0.78 -5.44 4.89
CA TYR A 30 -0.12 -6.54 4.54
C TYR A 30 0.25 -7.05 3.14
N PRO A 31 0.62 -8.33 3.00
CA PRO A 31 0.89 -8.91 1.68
C PRO A 31 -0.39 -8.94 0.85
N LEU A 32 -0.24 -8.68 -0.45
CA LEU A 32 -1.34 -8.70 -1.42
C LEU A 32 -1.48 -10.07 -2.11
N LEU A 33 -0.41 -10.85 -2.12
CA LEU A 33 -0.43 -12.21 -2.66
C LEU A 33 -1.11 -13.14 -1.66
N GLU A 34 -2.17 -13.82 -2.10
CA GLU A 34 -2.86 -14.83 -1.30
C GLU A 34 -1.90 -15.94 -0.84
N GLY A 35 -2.07 -16.39 0.40
CA GLY A 35 -1.26 -17.45 1.00
C GLY A 35 0.03 -16.98 1.68
N VAL A 36 0.46 -15.73 1.45
CA VAL A 36 1.57 -15.12 2.22
C VAL A 36 1.02 -14.58 3.54
N PRO A 37 1.50 -15.05 4.71
CA PRO A 37 1.02 -14.55 5.99
C PRO A 37 1.54 -13.13 6.26
N ALA A 38 0.68 -12.28 6.83
CA ALA A 38 1.09 -10.99 7.37
C ALA A 38 1.96 -11.17 8.64
N HIS A 39 2.67 -10.11 9.05
CA HIS A 39 3.45 -10.14 10.29
C HIS A 39 2.54 -10.46 11.51
N PRO A 40 2.96 -11.30 12.46
CA PRO A 40 2.15 -11.69 13.63
C PRO A 40 1.75 -10.54 14.58
N ASN A 41 2.32 -9.34 14.41
CA ASN A 41 1.97 -8.15 15.20
C ASN A 41 0.83 -7.34 14.58
N LEU A 42 0.45 -7.65 13.34
CA LEU A 42 -0.66 -7.00 12.66
C LEU A 42 -1.97 -7.70 13.01
N SER A 43 -3.04 -6.92 13.14
CA SER A 43 -4.39 -7.49 13.19
C SER A 43 -4.71 -8.12 11.83
N PRO A 44 -5.52 -9.18 11.76
CA PRO A 44 -5.92 -9.75 10.46
C PRO A 44 -6.52 -8.68 9.55
N LEU A 45 -6.11 -8.60 8.29
CA LEU A 45 -6.61 -7.59 7.34
C LEU A 45 -8.14 -7.59 7.24
N ALA A 46 -8.75 -8.78 7.23
CA ALA A 46 -10.21 -8.95 7.19
C ALA A 46 -10.95 -8.48 8.45
N SER A 47 -10.23 -8.20 9.55
CA SER A 47 -10.80 -7.60 10.76
C SER A 47 -10.77 -6.06 10.73
N LEU A 48 -10.03 -5.47 9.78
CA LEU A 48 -10.08 -4.04 9.55
C LEU A 48 -11.42 -3.71 8.88
N ASN A 49 -12.08 -2.66 9.35
CA ASN A 49 -13.33 -2.15 8.77
C ASN A 49 -13.03 -0.82 8.03
N PRO A 50 -12.31 -0.85 6.89
CA PRO A 50 -12.02 0.38 6.15
C PRO A 50 -13.32 0.98 5.59
N PRO A 51 -13.37 2.31 5.38
CA PRO A 51 -14.48 2.91 4.68
C PRO A 51 -14.56 2.40 3.24
N ALA A 52 -15.77 2.28 2.70
CA ALA A 52 -15.99 2.03 1.28
C ALA A 52 -15.66 3.32 0.50
N LEU A 53 -14.41 3.44 0.06
CA LEU A 53 -13.87 4.62 -0.61
C LEU A 53 -13.01 4.16 -1.80
N ASP A 54 -13.16 4.81 -2.96
CA ASP A 54 -12.19 4.67 -4.04
C ASP A 54 -10.95 5.49 -3.69
N LEU A 55 -9.79 4.84 -3.63
CA LEU A 55 -8.54 5.55 -3.30
C LEU A 55 -8.15 6.57 -4.37
N SER A 56 -8.68 6.48 -5.59
CA SER A 56 -8.48 7.54 -6.60
C SER A 56 -9.13 8.87 -6.22
N ASP A 57 -10.13 8.85 -5.34
CA ASP A 57 -10.80 10.06 -4.87
C ASP A 57 -9.97 10.83 -3.83
N LEU A 58 -8.81 10.30 -3.40
CA LEU A 58 -7.89 10.94 -2.46
C LEU A 58 -6.80 11.79 -3.15
N ASP A 59 -7.05 12.27 -4.36
CA ASP A 59 -6.07 12.99 -5.18
C ASP A 59 -5.96 14.50 -4.86
N ASP A 60 -6.93 15.09 -4.14
CA ASP A 60 -6.92 16.51 -3.77
C ASP A 60 -5.98 16.85 -2.60
N LEU A 61 -4.69 16.87 -2.93
CA LEU A 61 -3.65 17.33 -2.00
C LEU A 61 -3.85 18.80 -1.59
N LYS A 62 -4.36 19.66 -2.48
CA LYS A 62 -4.51 21.10 -2.19
C LYS A 62 -5.59 21.34 -1.15
N GLY A 63 -6.75 20.69 -1.28
CA GLY A 63 -7.81 20.72 -0.28
C GLY A 63 -7.34 20.19 1.07
N THR A 64 -6.60 19.07 1.07
CA THR A 64 -6.01 18.51 2.30
C THR A 64 -5.10 19.50 3.00
N LEU A 65 -4.20 20.18 2.28
CA LEU A 65 -3.28 21.16 2.85
C LEU A 65 -4.01 22.41 3.37
N ALA A 66 -5.05 22.89 2.69
CA ALA A 66 -5.83 24.04 3.13
C ALA A 66 -6.54 23.76 4.46
N LEU A 67 -7.13 22.57 4.62
CA LEU A 67 -7.77 22.15 5.87
C LEU A 67 -6.76 22.09 7.03
N LEU A 68 -5.57 21.53 6.80
CA LEU A 68 -4.52 21.47 7.81
C LEU A 68 -4.03 22.86 8.26
N GLN A 69 -3.92 23.81 7.33
CA GLN A 69 -3.59 25.21 7.65
C GLN A 69 -4.71 25.89 8.45
N GLU A 70 -5.97 25.65 8.09
CA GLU A 70 -7.13 26.23 8.79
C GLU A 70 -7.16 25.83 10.27
N VAL A 71 -6.81 24.58 10.58
CA VAL A 71 -6.76 24.07 11.96
C VAL A 71 -5.41 24.29 12.65
N GLY A 72 -4.43 24.93 11.99
CA GLY A 72 -3.12 25.26 12.56
C GLY A 72 -2.19 24.06 12.77
N LEU A 73 -2.38 22.98 12.00
CA LEU A 73 -1.45 21.83 11.98
C LEU A 73 -0.29 22.03 11.00
N LEU A 74 -0.31 23.13 10.24
CA LEU A 74 0.74 23.59 9.31
C LEU A 74 1.01 25.09 9.50
#